data_AF-A0A5C6FA94-F1
#
_entry.id   AF-A0A5C6FA94-F1
#
_cell.length_a   1.000
_cell.length_b   1.000
_cell.length_c   1.000
_cell.angle_alpha   90.00
_cell.angle_beta   90.00
_cell.angle_gamma   90.00
#
_symmetry.space_group_name_H-M   'P 1'
#
loop_
_entity.id
_entity.type
_entity.pdbx_description
1 polymer ?
#
loop_
_entity_poly.entity_id
_entity_poly.type
_entity_poly.pdbx_seq_one_letter_code
_entity_poly.pdbx_strand_id
1 'polypeptide(L)' 'MHAYLAGVCGNQKCPAVIVGGVEDHVHLLCRLGKTIDIAKLIRELKKDSSEWAKTELKIGNFYWQTG' A
#
# COMPACT_ATOMS: atom_id res chain seq x y z
N MET A 1 -7.91 -0.23 5.08
CA MET A 1 -6.79 -0.49 4.14
C MET A 1 -6.66 0.59 3.07
N HIS A 2 -7.66 0.81 2.21
CA HIS A 2 -7.56 1.72 1.04
C HIS A 2 -7.05 3.14 1.38
N ALA A 3 -7.64 3.81 2.37
CA ALA A 3 -7.21 5.15 2.79
C ALA A 3 -5.77 5.16 3.32
N TYR A 4 -5.35 4.10 4.02
CA TYR A 4 -3.98 3.99 4.53
C TYR A 4 -2.97 3.86 3.38
N LEU A 5 -3.26 3.02 2.38
CA LEU A 5 -2.43 2.88 1.19
C LEU A 5 -2.32 4.19 0.40
N ALA A 6 -3.41 4.97 0.30
CA ALA A 6 -3.37 6.30 -0.30
C ALA A 6 -2.39 7.24 0.44
N GLY A 7 -2.36 7.18 1.77
CA GLY A 7 -1.41 7.92 2.61
C GLY A 7 0.05 7.50 2.37
N VAL A 8 0.33 6.19 2.34
CA VAL A 8 1.68 5.66 2.03
C VAL A 8 2.13 6.14 0.65
N CYS A 9 1.25 6.08 -0.36
CA CYS A 9 1.48 6.64 -1.69
C CYS A 9 1.86 8.13 -1.66
N GLY A 10 1.12 8.94 -0.91
CA GLY A 10 1.41 10.37 -0.72
C GLY A 10 2.81 10.60 -0.11
N ASN A 11 3.17 9.85 0.93
CA ASN A 11 4.47 9.95 1.59
C ASN A 11 5.63 9.60 0.65
N GLN A 12 5.42 8.68 -0.29
CA GLN A 12 6.40 8.29 -1.31
C GLN A 12 6.41 9.24 -2.54
N LYS A 13 5.74 10.40 -2.48
CA LYS A 13 5.55 11.33 -3.61
C LYS A 13 4.91 10.65 -4.83
N CYS A 14 4.10 9.63 -4.59
CA CYS A 14 3.36 8.87 -5.58
C CYS A 14 1.85 8.99 -5.34
N PRO A 15 1.24 10.18 -5.53
CA PRO A 15 -0.13 10.42 -5.10
C PRO A 15 -1.10 9.42 -5.74
N ALA A 16 -1.93 8.80 -4.90
CA ALA A 16 -2.97 7.90 -5.34
C ALA A 16 -4.08 8.70 -6.05
N VAL A 17 -4.54 8.18 -7.19
CA VAL A 17 -5.67 8.70 -7.96
C VAL A 17 -6.94 7.93 -7.58
N ILE A 18 -6.83 6.60 -7.53
CA ILE A 18 -7.92 5.70 -7.13
C ILE A 18 -7.31 4.56 -6.30
N VAL A 19 -7.95 4.24 -5.17
CA VAL A 19 -7.67 3.03 -4.39
C VAL A 19 -8.98 2.28 -4.18
N GLY A 20 -9.02 1.02 -4.57
CA GLY A 20 -10.17 0.14 -4.41
C GLY A 20 -9.73 -1.31 -4.34
N GLY A 21 -10.67 -2.25 -4.42
CA GLY A 21 -10.36 -3.66 -4.30
C GLY A 21 -11.57 -4.45 -3.81
N VAL A 22 -11.34 -5.73 -3.58
CA VAL A 22 -12.31 -6.66 -2.98
C VAL A 22 -11.64 -7.34 -1.79
N GLU A 23 -12.28 -8.37 -1.24
CA GLU A 23 -11.87 -8.99 0.03
C GLU A 23 -10.41 -9.48 0.06
N ASP A 24 -9.90 -10.00 -1.06
CA ASP A 24 -8.59 -10.67 -1.14
C ASP A 24 -7.50 -9.87 -1.87
N HIS A 25 -7.83 -8.75 -2.52
CA HIS A 25 -6.86 -7.93 -3.23
C HIS A 25 -7.24 -6.45 -3.37
N VAL A 26 -6.24 -5.62 -3.64
CA VAL A 26 -6.36 -4.17 -3.79
C VAL A 26 -5.92 -3.74 -5.19
N HIS A 27 -6.69 -2.86 -5.81
CA HIS A 27 -6.33 -2.11 -7.01
C HIS A 27 -5.89 -0.68 -6.64
N LEU A 28 -4.76 -0.25 -7.20
CA LEU A 28 -4.17 1.05 -6.93
C LEU A 28 -3.79 1.72 -8.25
N LEU A 29 -4.43 2.84 -8.56
CA LEU A 29 -4.00 3.77 -9.60
C LEU A 29 -3.30 4.95 -8.93
N CYS A 30 -2.02 5.16 -9.22
CA CYS A 30 -1.24 6.27 -8.68
C CYS A 30 -0.32 6.86 -9.73
N ARG A 31 0.14 8.09 -9.50
CA ARG A 31 1.23 8.67 -10.30
C ARG A 31 2.56 8.20 -9.71
N LEU A 32 3.41 7.60 -10.53
CA LEU A 32 4.76 7.22 -10.09
C LEU A 32 5.63 8.48 -9.95
N GLY A 33 6.34 8.59 -8.83
CA GLY A 33 7.30 9.67 -8.59
C GLY A 33 8.48 9.57 -9.56
N LYS A 34 9.08 10.72 -9.92
CA LYS A 34 10.16 10.79 -10.92
C LYS A 34 11.46 10.06 -10.52
N THR A 35 11.64 9.76 -9.24
CA THR A 35 12.91 9.28 -8.67
C THR A 35 12.76 7.98 -7.89
N ILE A 36 11.61 7.30 -7.97
CA ILE A 36 11.33 6.08 -7.22
C ILE A 36 11.08 4.93 -8.18
N ASP A 37 11.76 3.82 -7.93
CA ASP A 37 11.50 2.58 -8.66
C ASP A 37 10.15 2.00 -8.26
N ILE A 38 9.42 1.46 -9.23
CA ILE A 38 8.13 0.83 -8.97
C ILE A 38 8.22 -0.28 -7.91
N ALA A 39 9.29 -1.08 -7.95
CA ALA A 39 9.54 -2.13 -6.96
C ALA A 39 9.69 -1.56 -5.54
N LYS A 40 10.32 -0.39 -5.40
CA LYS A 40 10.46 0.29 -4.10
C LYS A 40 9.10 0.76 -3.60
N LEU A 41 8.27 1.36 -4.46
CA LEU A 41 6.92 1.77 -4.09
C LEU A 41 6.06 0.59 -3.61
N ILE A 42 6.06 -0.52 -4.35
CA ILE A 42 5.32 -1.74 -3.97
C ILE A 42 5.82 -2.31 -2.65
N ARG A 43 7.15 -2.34 -2.43
CA ARG A 43 7.74 -2.81 -1.16
C ARG A 43 7.24 -1.98 0.02
N GLU A 44 7.26 -0.66 -0.08
CA GLU A 44 6.79 0.24 0.99
C GLU A 44 5.29 0.10 1.24
N LEU A 45 4.48 0.06 0.17
CA LEU A 45 3.04 -0.19 0.28
C LEU A 45 2.73 -1.49 1.02
N LYS A 46 3.37 -2.59 0.64
CA LYS A 46 3.15 -3.90 1.28
C LYS A 46 3.65 -3.92 2.72
N LYS A 47 4.84 -3.38 2.97
CA LYS A 47 5.48 -3.38 4.30
C LYS A 47 4.66 -2.54 5.30
N ASP A 48 4.44 -1.26 4.98
CA ASP A 48 3.83 -0.31 5.92
C ASP A 48 2.39 -0.71 6.22
N SER A 49 1.63 -1.15 5.21
CA SER A 49 0.27 -1.64 5.43
C SER A 49 0.20 -2.94 6.24
N SER A 50 1.19 -3.83 6.09
CA SER A 50 1.26 -5.04 6.92
C SER A 50 1.57 -4.73 8.37
N GLU A 51 2.50 -3.80 8.60
CA GLU A 51 2.81 -3.32 9.95
C GLU A 51 1.59 -2.68 10.58
N TRP A 52 0.96 -1.72 9.90
CA TRP A 52 -0.26 -1.05 10.36
C TRP A 52 -1.41 -2.01 10.65
N ALA A 53 -1.66 -2.99 9.77
CA ALA A 53 -2.70 -3.99 10.01
C ALA A 53 -2.44 -4.82 11.27
N LYS A 54 -1.18 -5.14 11.56
CA LYS A 54 -0.80 -5.91 12.75
C LYS A 54 -0.78 -5.07 14.02
N THR A 55 -0.29 -3.84 13.96
CA THR A 55 -0.11 -3.00 15.15
C THR A 55 -1.37 -2.22 15.51
N GLU A 56 -2.03 -1.58 14.54
CA GLU A 56 -3.17 -0.71 14.79
C GLU A 56 -4.50 -1.46 14.70
N LEU A 57 -4.67 -2.31 13.68
CA LEU A 57 -5.90 -3.09 13.52
C LEU A 57 -5.88 -4.42 14.29
N LYS A 58 -4.75 -4.78 14.89
CA LYS A 58 -4.54 -6.04 15.65
C LYS A 58 -4.83 -7.31 14.82
N ILE A 59 -4.67 -7.25 13.50
CA ILE A 59 -4.83 -8.39 12.59
C ILE A 59 -3.47 -9.09 12.44
N GLY A 60 -3.08 -9.85 13.46
CA GLY A 60 -1.75 -10.50 13.53
C GLY A 60 -1.41 -11.43 12.36
N ASN A 61 -2.45 -12.01 11.75
CA ASN A 61 -2.31 -12.96 10.63
C ASN A 61 -2.43 -12.30 9.25
N PHE A 62 -2.36 -10.98 9.16
CA PHE A 62 -2.37 -10.29 7.88
C PHE A 62 -1.02 -10.40 7.17
N TYR A 63 -1.03 -10.89 5.93
CA TYR A 63 0.14 -10.96 5.06
C TYR A 63 -0.27 -10.74 3.60
N TRP A 64 0.52 -9.96 2.87
CA TRP A 64 0.40 -9.93 1.42
C TRP A 64 0.91 -11.23 0.81
N GLN A 65 0.28 -11.66 -0.28
CA GLN A 65 0.79 -12.73 -1.11
C GLN A 65 2.18 -12.37 -1.67
N THR A 66 3.05 -13.38 -1.76
CA THR A 66 4.33 -13.29 -2.47
C THR A 66 4.08 -13.12 -3.96
N GLY A 67 4.40 -11.94 -4.48
CA GLY A 67 4.20 -11.52 -5.86
C GLY A 67 4.49 -10.03 -6.04
#